data_AF-A0A5B6YPN6-F1
#
_entry.id   AF-A0A5B6YPN6-F1
#
_cell.length_a   1.000
_cell.length_b   1.000
_cell.length_c   1.000
_cell.angle_alpha   90.00
_cell.angle_beta   90.00
_cell.angle_gamma   90.00
#
_symmetry.space_group_name_H-M   'P 1'
#
loop_
_entity.id
_entity.type
_entity.pdbx_description
1 polymer ?
#
loop_
_entity_poly.entity_id
_entity_poly.type
_entity_poly.pdbx_seq_one_letter_code
_entity_poly.pdbx_strand_id
1 'polypeptide(L)'
;EISPVTCSLRFLDCSTLNDDNRRKWANSTVVFSNCDPHNTTGFNYGIFKNAVANNVVSSEFLEKYLYCLWWGLQNLSSYGQTLSTSTFVGETSFAILIAILGLVLFAHLIGNMQTYLQS
;
A
#
# COMPACT_ATOMS: atom_id res chain seq x y z
N GLU A 1 19.54 -30.31 18.01
CA GLU A 1 20.12 -29.53 16.90
C GLU A 1 18.97 -28.96 16.08
N ILE A 2 18.66 -27.67 16.24
CA ILE A 2 17.59 -27.02 15.49
C ILE A 2 18.22 -26.57 14.19
N SER A 3 18.13 -27.39 13.14
CA SER A 3 18.54 -26.98 11.80
C SER A 3 17.84 -25.65 11.47
N PRO A 4 18.56 -24.60 11.06
CA PRO A 4 17.91 -23.34 10.71
C PRO A 4 16.95 -23.62 9.56
N VAL A 5 15.65 -23.44 9.81
CA VAL A 5 14.63 -23.64 8.79
C VAL A 5 14.93 -22.66 7.66
N THR A 6 15.35 -23.19 6.52
CA THR A 6 15.69 -22.40 5.34
C THR A 6 14.47 -21.62 4.89
N CYS A 7 14.63 -20.31 4.66
CA CYS A 7 13.55 -19.48 4.16
C CYS A 7 13.17 -19.94 2.74
N SER A 8 11.92 -20.40 2.57
CA SER A 8 11.42 -20.85 1.27
C SER A 8 10.50 -19.78 0.71
N LEU A 9 10.96 -19.08 -0.33
CA LEU A 9 10.19 -18.06 -1.04
C LEU A 9 8.85 -18.59 -1.58
N ARG A 10 8.77 -19.90 -1.89
CA ARG A 10 7.55 -20.55 -2.40
C ARG A 10 6.37 -20.51 -1.43
N PHE A 11 6.67 -20.44 -0.13
CA PHE A 11 5.68 -20.43 0.96
C PHE A 11 5.15 -19.04 1.30
N LEU A 12 5.70 -17.98 0.69
CA LEU A 12 5.20 -16.61 0.82
C LEU A 12 4.08 -16.29 -0.18
N ASP A 13 3.81 -17.18 -1.14
CA ASP A 13 2.79 -16.97 -2.15
C ASP A 13 1.40 -17.46 -1.70
N CYS A 14 0.35 -16.74 -2.15
CA CYS A 14 -1.04 -17.05 -1.83
C CYS A 14 -1.55 -18.38 -2.43
N SER A 15 -0.88 -18.95 -3.43
CA SER A 15 -1.25 -20.25 -4.00
C SER A 15 -1.04 -21.42 -3.04
N THR A 16 -0.13 -21.28 -2.07
CA THR A 16 0.23 -22.35 -1.12
C THR A 16 -0.51 -22.26 0.21
N LEU A 17 -1.55 -21.42 0.31
CA LEU A 17 -2.26 -21.14 1.57
C LEU A 17 -2.73 -22.40 2.31
N ASN A 18 -3.20 -23.41 1.56
CA ASN A 18 -3.74 -24.68 2.08
C ASN A 18 -2.69 -25.80 2.23
N ASP A 19 -1.42 -25.56 1.92
CA ASP A 19 -0.38 -26.59 2.05
C ASP A 19 0.03 -26.77 3.53
N ASP A 20 -0.08 -28.00 4.06
CA ASP A 20 0.32 -28.32 5.42
C ASP A 20 1.81 -28.09 5.67
N ASN A 21 2.65 -28.20 4.63
CA ASN A 21 4.08 -27.92 4.74
C ASN A 21 4.33 -26.43 4.97
N ARG A 22 3.54 -25.56 4.32
CA ARG A 22 3.59 -24.11 4.56
C ARG A 22 3.22 -23.79 5.99
N ARG A 23 2.17 -24.41 6.53
CA ARG A 23 1.71 -24.18 7.92
C ARG A 23 2.78 -24.58 8.94
N LYS A 24 3.41 -25.74 8.76
CA LYS A 24 4.52 -26.20 9.61
C LYS A 24 5.75 -25.29 9.51
N TRP A 25 6.09 -24.85 8.30
CA TRP A 25 7.18 -23.90 8.06
C TRP A 25 6.90 -22.51 8.67
N ALA A 26 5.67 -22.00 8.53
CA ALA A 26 5.23 -20.74 9.08
C ALA A 26 5.30 -20.73 10.61
N ASN A 27 4.82 -21.79 11.27
CA ASN A 27 4.90 -21.91 12.73
C ASN A 27 6.33 -22.06 13.25
N SER A 28 7.24 -22.57 12.41
CA SER A 28 8.64 -22.74 12.76
C SER A 28 9.50 -21.50 12.51
N THR A 29 9.01 -20.50 11.77
CA THR A 29 9.77 -19.33 11.37
C THR A 29 9.20 -18.05 11.95
N VAL A 30 10.05 -17.06 12.17
CA VAL A 30 9.63 -15.72 12.64
C VAL A 30 9.28 -14.77 11.48
N VAL A 31 9.25 -15.27 10.24
CA VAL A 31 9.05 -14.46 9.03
C VAL A 31 7.74 -13.66 9.09
N PHE A 32 6.63 -14.32 9.41
CA PHE A 32 5.34 -13.64 9.49
C PHE A 32 5.23 -12.68 10.68
N SER A 33 5.95 -12.94 11.77
CA SER A 33 6.02 -12.03 12.93
C SER A 33 6.83 -10.76 12.64
N ASN A 34 7.82 -10.84 11.74
CA ASN A 34 8.55 -9.68 11.26
C ASN A 34 7.77 -8.95 10.15
N CYS A 35 6.94 -9.65 9.38
CA CYS A 35 6.03 -9.03 8.41
C CYS A 35 4.71 -8.54 9.03
N ASP A 36 4.70 -8.17 10.31
CA ASP A 36 3.51 -7.57 10.93
C ASP A 36 3.51 -6.04 10.69
N PRO A 37 2.46 -5.46 10.09
CA PRO A 37 2.38 -4.02 9.81
C PRO A 37 2.35 -3.14 11.08
N HIS A 38 2.04 -3.71 12.25
CA HIS A 38 2.05 -3.02 13.56
C HIS A 38 3.41 -3.10 14.26
N ASN A 39 4.29 -4.03 13.87
CA ASN A 39 5.61 -4.17 14.46
C ASN A 39 6.63 -3.32 13.69
N THR A 40 7.22 -2.32 14.36
CA THR A 40 8.08 -1.29 13.74
C THR A 40 9.43 -1.80 13.24
N THR A 41 9.77 -3.07 13.49
CA THR A 41 11.11 -3.62 13.28
C THR A 41 11.26 -4.44 12.00
N GLY A 42 10.17 -4.82 11.31
CA GLY A 42 10.25 -5.99 10.44
C GLY A 42 10.00 -5.82 8.93
N PHE A 43 9.36 -4.74 8.44
CA PHE A 43 9.36 -4.40 7.01
C PHE A 43 8.79 -3.00 6.78
N ASN A 44 9.40 -2.18 5.91
CA ASN A 44 8.81 -0.90 5.53
C ASN A 44 7.81 -1.09 4.38
N TYR A 45 6.53 -1.13 4.73
CA TYR A 45 5.40 -1.24 3.79
C TYR A 45 5.13 0.02 2.95
N GLY A 46 5.80 1.14 3.24
CA GLY A 46 5.71 2.37 2.45
C GLY A 46 4.25 2.80 2.21
N ILE A 47 3.89 2.96 0.94
CA ILE A 47 2.55 3.43 0.53
C ILE A 47 1.43 2.44 0.88
N PHE A 48 1.75 1.15 1.02
CA PHE A 48 0.80 0.08 1.32
C PHE A 48 0.56 -0.09 2.81
N LYS A 49 1.35 0.56 3.68
CA LYS A 49 1.27 0.40 5.14
C LYS A 49 -0.15 0.56 5.66
N ASN A 50 -0.85 1.62 5.25
CA ASN A 50 -2.19 1.91 5.74
C ASN A 50 -3.23 0.89 5.23
N ALA A 51 -3.09 0.44 3.98
CA ALA A 51 -3.99 -0.54 3.37
C ALA A 51 -3.84 -1.94 4.02
N VAL A 52 -2.60 -2.32 4.36
CA VAL A 52 -2.28 -3.59 5.03
C VAL A 52 -2.68 -3.53 6.51
N ALA A 53 -2.39 -2.42 7.21
CA ALA A 53 -2.77 -2.24 8.62
C ALA A 53 -4.30 -2.26 8.81
N ASN A 54 -5.05 -1.63 7.90
CA ASN A 54 -6.51 -1.60 7.96
C ASN A 54 -7.17 -2.85 7.36
N ASN A 55 -6.39 -3.88 7.02
CA ASN A 55 -6.87 -5.15 6.46
C ASN A 55 -7.79 -4.98 5.23
N VAL A 56 -7.61 -3.91 4.46
CA VAL A 56 -8.46 -3.57 3.31
C VAL A 56 -8.35 -4.66 2.24
N VAL A 57 -7.20 -5.33 2.15
CA VAL A 57 -6.94 -6.44 1.22
C VAL A 57 -7.89 -7.62 1.42
N SER A 58 -8.43 -7.81 2.64
CA SER A 58 -9.34 -8.92 2.94
C SER A 58 -10.82 -8.54 2.91
N SER A 59 -11.16 -7.26 2.73
CA SER A 59 -12.57 -6.80 2.78
C SER A 59 -13.38 -7.03 1.49
N GLU A 60 -14.68 -6.73 1.55
CA GLU A 60 -15.60 -6.77 0.41
C GLU A 60 -15.20 -5.77 -0.70
N PHE A 61 -15.61 -6.04 -1.94
CA PHE A 61 -15.21 -5.25 -3.11
C PHE A 61 -15.55 -3.76 -2.98
N LEU A 62 -16.74 -3.44 -2.46
CA LEU A 62 -17.23 -2.06 -2.37
C LEU A 62 -16.41 -1.24 -1.36
N GLU A 63 -16.07 -1.83 -0.21
CA GLU A 63 -15.24 -1.18 0.80
C GLU A 63 -13.81 -0.96 0.30
N LYS A 64 -13.23 -1.96 -0.39
CA LYS A 64 -11.95 -1.84 -1.08
C LYS A 64 -11.95 -0.69 -2.08
N TYR A 65 -12.98 -0.61 -2.91
CA TYR A 65 -13.10 0.43 -3.93
C TYR A 65 -13.20 1.83 -3.30
N LEU A 66 -14.11 2.02 -2.33
CA LEU A 66 -14.29 3.31 -1.67
C LEU A 66 -13.03 3.75 -0.91
N TYR A 67 -12.33 2.80 -0.27
CA TYR A 67 -11.07 3.09 0.39
C TYR A 67 -10.00 3.55 -0.59
N CYS A 68 -9.81 2.82 -1.70
CA CYS A 68 -8.84 3.18 -2.75
C CYS A 68 -9.20 4.51 -3.42
N LEU A 69 -10.49 4.76 -3.67
CA LEU A 69 -11.00 6.01 -4.23
C LEU A 69 -10.69 7.19 -3.29
N TRP A 70 -11.02 7.04 -2.01
CA TRP A 70 -10.73 8.04 -0.98
C TRP A 70 -9.24 8.32 -0.86
N TRP A 71 -8.42 7.26 -0.80
CA TRP A 71 -6.97 7.37 -0.75
C TRP A 71 -6.41 8.12 -1.97
N GLY A 72 -6.90 7.80 -3.17
CA GLY A 72 -6.50 8.51 -4.40
C GLY A 72 -6.91 9.98 -4.37
N LEU A 73 -8.15 10.28 -3.97
CA LEU A 73 -8.67 11.63 -3.87
C LEU A 73 -7.88 12.47 -2.85
N GLN A 74 -7.49 11.88 -1.72
CA GLN A 74 -6.72 12.56 -0.69
C GLN A 74 -5.32 12.98 -1.19
N ASN A 75 -4.70 12.17 -2.04
CA ASN A 75 -3.38 12.46 -2.60
C ASN A 75 -3.45 13.43 -3.79
N LEU A 76 -4.50 13.31 -4.60
CA LEU A 76 -4.73 14.18 -5.75
C LEU A 76 -5.13 15.60 -5.33
N SER A 77 -5.88 15.72 -4.22
CA SER A 77 -6.38 17.01 -3.71
C SER A 77 -5.33 17.84 -2.97
N SER A 78 -4.09 17.37 -2.80
CA SER A 78 -3.02 17.99 -1.99
C SER A 78 -3.40 18.32 -0.53
N TYR A 79 -4.66 18.13 -0.14
CA TYR A 79 -5.23 18.51 1.14
C TYR A 79 -4.93 17.47 2.25
N GLY A 80 -4.32 16.33 1.90
CA GLY A 80 -4.00 15.27 2.85
C GLY A 80 -2.89 14.32 2.41
N GLN A 81 -1.90 14.79 1.65
CA GLN A 81 -0.77 13.95 1.21
C GLN A 81 0.02 13.42 2.42
N THR A 82 -0.14 12.14 2.70
CA THR A 82 0.62 11.41 3.73
C THR A 82 1.31 10.18 3.13
N LEU A 83 1.78 10.30 1.88
CA LEU A 83 2.55 9.23 1.24
C LEU A 83 3.93 9.12 1.87
N SER A 84 4.08 8.14 2.76
CA SER A 84 5.40 7.67 3.17
C SER A 84 5.89 6.66 2.14
N THR A 85 6.78 7.10 1.23
CA THR A 85 7.39 6.21 0.24
C THR A 85 8.54 5.41 0.87
N SER A 86 8.68 4.14 0.49
CA SER A 86 9.86 3.33 0.83
C SER A 86 11.03 3.64 -0.12
N THR A 87 12.18 2.99 0.06
CA THR A 87 13.36 3.10 -0.85
C THR A 87 13.16 2.40 -2.19
N PHE A 88 11.93 2.00 -2.53
CA PHE A 88 11.59 1.29 -3.75
C PHE A 88 11.26 2.29 -4.88
N VAL A 89 12.01 2.23 -5.97
CA VAL A 89 11.91 3.15 -7.11
C VAL A 89 10.48 3.19 -7.70
N GLY A 90 9.79 2.05 -7.73
CA GLY A 90 8.42 1.99 -8.26
C GLY A 90 7.43 2.80 -7.42
N GLU A 91 7.52 2.75 -6.08
CA GLU A 91 6.65 3.49 -5.17
C GLU A 91 6.88 5.00 -5.33
N THR A 92 8.15 5.43 -5.39
CA THR A 92 8.50 6.84 -5.59
C THR A 92 8.02 7.34 -6.96
N SER A 93 8.20 6.56 -8.03
CA SER A 93 7.75 6.95 -9.37
C SER A 93 6.23 7.12 -9.45
N PHE A 94 5.48 6.23 -8.81
CA PHE A 94 4.01 6.30 -8.75
C PHE A 94 3.54 7.52 -7.94
N ALA A 95 4.20 7.81 -6.82
CA ALA A 95 3.92 8.99 -6.01
C ALA A 95 4.11 10.30 -6.80
N ILE A 96 5.21 10.40 -7.55
CA ILE A 96 5.50 11.57 -8.41
C ILE A 96 4.41 11.74 -9.49
N LEU A 97 3.99 10.65 -10.14
CA LEU A 97 2.93 10.70 -11.16
C LEU A 97 1.61 11.24 -10.59
N ILE A 98 1.17 10.73 -9.44
CA ILE A 98 -0.06 11.21 -8.80
C ILE A 98 0.05 12.68 -8.42
N ALA A 99 1.21 13.12 -7.90
CA ALA A 99 1.44 14.51 -7.56
C ALA A 99 1.34 15.44 -8.78
N ILE A 100 1.94 15.07 -9.90
CA ILE A 100 1.86 15.84 -11.16
C ILE A 100 0.41 15.90 -11.67
N LEU A 101 -0.31 14.77 -11.67
CA LEU A 101 -1.71 14.73 -12.08
C LEU A 101 -2.59 15.63 -11.21
N GLY A 102 -2.38 15.63 -9.90
CA GLY A 102 -3.10 16.50 -8.97
C GLY A 102 -2.87 17.99 -9.28
N LEU A 103 -1.61 18.39 -9.48
CA LEU A 103 -1.26 19.77 -9.82
C LEU A 103 -1.89 20.23 -11.14
N VAL A 104 -1.87 19.39 -12.18
CA VAL A 104 -2.47 19.71 -13.49
C VAL A 104 -3.99 19.88 -13.36
N LEU A 105 -4.66 18.98 -12.63
CA LEU A 105 -6.11 19.06 -12.42
C LEU A 105 -6.49 20.31 -11.62
N PHE A 106 -5.73 20.66 -10.59
CA PHE A 106 -5.96 21.91 -9.86
C PHE A 106 -5.75 23.16 -10.71
N ALA A 107 -4.68 23.21 -11.50
CA ALA A 107 -4.43 24.33 -12.40
C ALA A 107 -5.57 24.49 -13.41
N HIS A 108 -6.08 23.38 -13.95
CA HIS A 108 -7.21 23.39 -14.88
C HIS A 108 -8.52 23.81 -14.20
N LEU A 109 -8.78 23.33 -12.98
CA LEU A 109 -9.96 23.70 -12.20
C LEU A 109 -9.97 25.21 -11.88
N ILE A 110 -8.82 25.75 -11.43
CA ILE A 110 -8.66 27.18 -11.16
C ILE A 110 -8.88 28.01 -12.43
N GLY A 111 -8.29 27.58 -13.56
CA GLY A 111 -8.47 28.27 -14.85
C GLY A 111 -9.94 28.33 -15.29
N ASN A 112 -10.67 27.22 -15.15
CA ASN A 112 -12.10 27.19 -15.42
C ASN A 112 -12.88 28.10 -14.46
N MET A 113 -12.60 28.05 -13.16
CA MET A 113 -13.28 28.89 -12.17
C MET A 113 -13.04 30.39 -12.39
N GLN A 114 -11.81 30.79 -12.74
CA GLN A 114 -11.50 32.18 -13.07
C GLN A 114 -12.31 32.66 -14.29
N THR A 115 -12.47 31.81 -15.31
CA THR A 115 -13.26 32.12 -16.51
C THR A 115 -14.75 32.31 -16.18
N TYR A 116 -15.30 31.49 -15.27
CA TYR A 116 -16.69 31.63 -14.80
C TYR A 116 -16.94 32.90 -13.99
N LEU A 117 -15.94 33.40 -13.24
CA LEU A 117 -16.09 34.62 -12.42
C LEU A 117 -15.82 35.91 -13.20
N GLN A 118 -15.05 35.84 -14.29
CA GLN A 118 -14.76 36.98 -15.18
C GLN A 118 -15.78 37.16 -16.32
N SER A 119 -16.75 36.24 -16.43
CA SER A 119 -17.90 36.33 -17.34
C SER A 119 -19.14 36.82 -16.58
#